data_AF-A0A962XLZ2-F1
#
_entry.id   AF-A0A962XLZ2-F1
#
_cell.length_a   1.000
_cell.length_b   1.000
_cell.length_c   1.000
_cell.angle_alpha   90.00
_cell.angle_beta   90.00
_cell.angle_gamma   90.00
#
_symmetry.space_group_name_H-M   'P 1'
#
loop_
_entity.id
_entity.type
_entity.pdbx_description
1 polymer ?
#
loop_
_entity_poly.entity_id
_entity_poly.type
_entity_poly.pdbx_seq_one_letter_code
_entity_poly.pdbx_strand_id
1 'polypeptide(L)'
;MAASSAPDSKNTDFNKLAQNFSKIIEQSQRVLQEFLKRQEGGDQLPIMDPAIISKSFQELFDKLLKNPDQLIAAQVNFWKNYLDLWQATAQRMQGKESKPLIEPPPGDKRFKDEKWAENAVFDFIKQSYLLAADSLQGLVHKVEGLDDKTARKVQFYT
;
A
#
# COMPACT_ATOMS: atom_id res chain seq x y z
N MET A 1 -33.50 15.58 -41.47
CA MET A 1 -32.90 14.23 -41.36
C MET A 1 -31.49 14.41 -40.84
N ALA A 2 -31.22 13.90 -39.64
CA ALA A 2 -29.92 13.96 -38.97
C ALA A 2 -29.17 12.65 -39.20
N ALA A 3 -27.88 12.75 -39.52
CA ALA A 3 -26.90 11.69 -39.29
C ALA A 3 -25.62 12.38 -38.81
N SER A 4 -25.32 12.28 -37.51
CA SER A 4 -24.03 12.64 -36.93
C SER A 4 -23.39 11.36 -36.40
N SER A 5 -22.28 10.99 -37.00
CA SER A 5 -21.43 9.85 -36.69
C SER A 5 -20.58 10.16 -35.44
N ALA A 6 -20.66 9.30 -34.42
CA ALA A 6 -19.79 9.36 -33.24
C ALA A 6 -18.55 8.47 -33.43
N PRO A 7 -17.32 8.89 -33.03
CA PRO A 7 -16.10 8.11 -33.27
C PRO A 7 -15.65 7.25 -32.06
N ASP A 8 -14.82 6.25 -32.39
CA ASP A 8 -14.13 5.24 -31.58
C ASP A 8 -13.27 5.75 -30.39
N SER A 9 -13.87 6.07 -29.24
CA SER A 9 -13.11 6.51 -28.05
C SER A 9 -12.42 5.36 -27.28
N LYS A 10 -13.06 4.20 -27.14
CA LYS A 10 -12.59 3.12 -26.23
C LYS A 10 -11.26 2.47 -26.61
N ASN A 11 -10.93 2.39 -27.89
CA ASN A 11 -9.72 1.70 -28.38
C ASN A 11 -8.46 2.59 -28.28
N THR A 12 -8.66 3.91 -28.32
CA THR A 12 -7.59 4.90 -28.17
C THR A 12 -7.07 4.96 -26.73
N ASP A 13 -7.96 4.77 -25.75
CA ASP A 13 -7.62 4.81 -24.33
C ASP A 13 -6.79 3.59 -23.88
N PHE A 14 -7.11 2.40 -24.39
CA PHE A 14 -6.34 1.19 -24.08
C PHE A 14 -4.92 1.24 -24.64
N ASN A 15 -4.77 1.72 -25.88
CA ASN A 15 -3.44 1.87 -26.50
C ASN A 15 -2.58 2.91 -25.78
N LYS A 16 -3.18 4.03 -25.34
CA LYS A 16 -2.48 5.03 -24.51
C LYS A 16 -2.09 4.47 -23.15
N LEU A 17 -2.97 3.71 -22.51
CA LEU A 17 -2.68 3.02 -21.24
C LEU A 17 -1.49 2.06 -21.41
N ALA A 18 -1.50 1.22 -22.44
CA ALA A 18 -0.41 0.29 -22.74
C ALA A 18 0.92 1.01 -22.99
N GLN A 19 0.90 2.10 -23.77
CA GLN A 19 2.09 2.94 -24.01
C GLN A 19 2.62 3.57 -22.72
N ASN A 20 1.74 4.04 -21.84
CA ASN A 20 2.12 4.61 -20.55
C ASN A 20 2.74 3.54 -19.64
N PHE A 21 2.18 2.33 -19.60
CA PHE A 21 2.75 1.21 -18.85
C PHE A 21 4.15 0.83 -19.37
N SER A 22 4.34 0.75 -20.68
CA SER A 22 5.66 0.48 -21.26
C SER A 22 6.68 1.54 -20.87
N LYS A 23 6.30 2.82 -20.88
CA LYS A 23 7.16 3.92 -20.42
C LYS A 23 7.49 3.82 -18.93
N ILE A 24 6.50 3.49 -18.10
CA ILE A 24 6.71 3.30 -16.66
C ILE A 24 7.71 2.17 -16.41
N ILE A 25 7.60 1.05 -17.12
CA ILE A 25 8.53 -0.08 -17.00
C ILE A 25 9.93 0.33 -17.42
N GLU A 26 10.08 1.00 -18.56
CA GLU A 26 11.37 1.46 -19.07
C GLU A 26 12.06 2.45 -18.10
N GLN A 27 11.30 3.42 -17.58
CA GLN A 27 11.81 4.38 -16.60
C GLN A 27 12.16 3.71 -15.27
N SER A 28 11.34 2.77 -14.80
CA SER A 28 11.61 2.03 -13.57
C SER A 28 12.88 1.19 -13.68
N GLN A 29 13.12 0.56 -14.83
CA GLN A 29 14.37 -0.16 -15.10
C GLN A 29 15.59 0.77 -15.04
N ARG A 30 15.50 1.97 -15.61
CA ARG A 30 16.61 2.95 -15.55
C ARG A 30 16.93 3.39 -14.13
N VAL A 31 15.90 3.71 -13.34
CA VAL A 31 16.08 4.12 -11.94
C VAL A 31 16.71 3.00 -11.11
N LEU A 32 16.26 1.75 -11.30
CA LEU A 32 16.83 0.59 -10.61
C LEU A 32 18.31 0.39 -10.98
N GLN A 33 18.66 0.51 -12.26
CA GLN A 33 20.05 0.40 -12.73
C GLN A 33 20.95 1.48 -12.14
N GLU A 34 20.47 2.72 -12.05
CA GLU A 34 21.21 3.80 -11.39
C GLU A 34 21.35 3.57 -9.88
N PHE A 35 20.30 3.09 -9.22
CA PHE A 35 20.33 2.76 -7.80
C PHE A 35 21.37 1.68 -7.50
N LEU A 36 21.39 0.57 -8.26
CA LEU A 36 22.35 -0.52 -8.09
C LEU A 36 23.80 -0.04 -8.31
N LYS A 37 24.06 0.75 -9.36
CA LYS A 37 25.38 1.36 -9.60
C LYS A 37 25.84 2.27 -8.46
N ARG A 38 24.92 3.00 -7.82
CA ARG A 38 25.23 3.85 -6.67
C ARG A 38 25.50 3.02 -5.41
N GLN A 39 24.82 1.89 -5.25
CA GLN A 39 24.99 0.98 -4.12
C GLN A 39 26.33 0.22 -4.18
N GLU A 40 26.83 -0.09 -5.38
CA GLU A 40 28.20 -0.62 -5.60
C GLU A 40 29.29 0.38 -5.19
N GLY A 41 28.98 1.69 -5.17
CA GLY A 41 29.89 2.80 -4.89
C GLY A 41 30.22 3.06 -3.40
N GLY A 42 29.72 2.23 -2.47
CA GLY A 42 30.28 2.14 -1.12
C GLY A 42 29.59 2.90 0.02
N ASP A 43 28.43 3.53 -0.19
CA ASP A 43 27.66 4.11 0.92
C ASP A 43 26.66 3.08 1.48
N GLN A 44 27.21 1.97 1.99
CA GLN A 44 26.44 0.95 2.67
C GLN A 44 26.17 1.42 4.09
N LEU A 45 25.00 2.01 4.32
CA LEU A 45 24.45 2.10 5.68
C LEU A 45 24.46 0.69 6.28
N PRO A 46 25.07 0.47 7.46
CA PRO A 46 25.21 -0.86 8.06
C PRO A 46 23.86 -1.27 8.67
N ILE A 47 22.87 -1.55 7.83
CA ILE A 47 21.56 -2.04 8.23
C ILE A 47 21.40 -3.44 7.64
N MET A 48 22.14 -4.39 8.22
CA MET A 48 22.00 -5.83 8.01
C MET A 48 22.27 -6.33 6.57
N ASP A 49 22.52 -7.64 6.40
CA ASP A 49 22.83 -8.25 5.11
C ASP A 49 21.65 -8.06 4.10
N PRO A 50 21.83 -7.24 3.05
CA PRO A 50 20.79 -6.97 2.06
C PRO A 50 20.30 -8.24 1.35
N ALA A 51 21.13 -9.30 1.28
CA ALA A 51 20.77 -10.58 0.69
C ALA A 51 19.70 -11.31 1.53
N ILE A 52 19.68 -11.11 2.85
CA ILE A 52 18.70 -11.75 3.74
C ILE A 52 17.34 -11.06 3.62
N ILE A 53 17.31 -9.73 3.55
CA ILE A 53 16.07 -8.95 3.38
C ILE A 53 15.46 -9.26 2.02
N SER A 54 16.26 -9.17 0.94
CA SER A 54 15.79 -9.45 -0.42
C SER A 54 15.24 -10.87 -0.59
N LYS A 55 15.89 -11.90 -0.03
CA LYS A 55 15.35 -13.27 -0.03
C LYS A 55 14.03 -13.40 0.71
N SER A 56 13.90 -12.75 1.87
CA SER A 56 12.66 -12.80 2.67
C SER A 56 11.48 -12.15 1.92
N PHE A 57 11.74 -11.04 1.21
CA PHE A 57 10.74 -10.42 0.33
C PHE A 57 10.46 -11.27 -0.92
N GLN A 58 11.46 -11.93 -1.52
CA GLN A 58 11.25 -12.84 -2.65
C GLN A 58 10.36 -14.03 -2.28
N GLU A 59 10.59 -14.66 -1.12
CA GLU A 59 9.75 -15.76 -0.61
C GLU A 59 8.31 -15.31 -0.38
N LEU A 60 8.12 -14.10 0.19
CA LEU A 60 6.81 -13.48 0.34
C LEU A 60 6.11 -13.29 -1.02
N PHE A 61 6.82 -12.73 -2.01
CA PHE A 61 6.30 -12.51 -3.36
C PHE A 61 5.93 -13.82 -4.05
N ASP A 62 6.78 -14.84 -3.99
CA ASP A 62 6.53 -16.15 -4.59
C ASP A 62 5.27 -16.82 -4.01
N LYS A 63 5.02 -16.64 -2.71
CA LYS A 63 3.83 -17.16 -2.02
C LYS A 63 2.58 -16.35 -2.35
N LEU A 64 2.69 -15.03 -2.44
CA LEU A 64 1.59 -14.14 -2.87
C LEU A 64 1.16 -14.44 -4.32
N LEU A 65 2.11 -14.66 -5.23
CA LEU A 65 1.81 -15.01 -6.63
C LEU A 65 1.18 -16.40 -6.78
N LYS A 66 1.46 -17.33 -5.85
CA LYS A 66 0.81 -18.64 -5.81
C LYS A 66 -0.63 -18.58 -5.28
N ASN A 67 -0.98 -17.51 -4.56
CA ASN A 67 -2.30 -17.29 -3.96
C ASN A 67 -2.89 -15.91 -4.36
N PRO A 68 -3.11 -15.65 -5.67
CA PRO A 68 -3.54 -14.33 -6.15
C PRO A 68 -4.90 -13.91 -5.58
N ASP A 69 -5.78 -14.87 -5.27
CA ASP A 69 -7.10 -14.61 -4.68
C ASP A 69 -7.00 -13.94 -3.31
N GLN A 70 -6.02 -14.31 -2.49
CA GLN A 70 -5.80 -13.69 -1.18
C GLN A 70 -5.33 -12.24 -1.32
N LEU A 71 -4.45 -11.98 -2.29
CA LEU A 71 -3.98 -10.62 -2.60
C LEU A 71 -5.13 -9.75 -3.10
N ILE A 72 -5.95 -10.25 -4.02
CA ILE A 72 -7.12 -9.53 -4.55
C ILE A 72 -8.12 -9.25 -3.41
N ALA A 73 -8.42 -10.23 -2.57
CA ALA A 73 -9.33 -10.05 -1.44
C ALA A 73 -8.80 -9.00 -0.46
N ALA A 74 -7.50 -9.00 -0.16
CA ALA A 74 -6.88 -7.98 0.68
C ALA A 74 -6.94 -6.58 0.05
N GLN A 75 -6.70 -6.47 -1.26
CA GLN A 75 -6.81 -5.20 -1.99
C GLN A 75 -8.24 -4.66 -1.97
N VAL A 76 -9.24 -5.52 -2.18
CA VAL A 76 -10.67 -5.16 -2.10
C VAL A 76 -11.03 -4.69 -0.69
N ASN A 77 -10.59 -5.42 0.35
CA ASN A 77 -10.83 -5.04 1.74
C ASN A 77 -10.18 -3.70 2.09
N PHE A 78 -8.94 -3.46 1.64
CA PHE A 78 -8.27 -2.18 1.83
C PHE A 78 -9.07 -1.02 1.21
N TRP A 79 -9.52 -1.17 -0.05
CA TRP A 79 -10.33 -0.15 -0.71
C TRP A 79 -11.65 0.12 0.02
N LYS A 80 -12.31 -0.94 0.50
CA LYS A 80 -13.53 -0.80 1.30
C LYS A 80 -13.26 0.01 2.58
N ASN A 81 -12.24 -0.37 3.35
CA ASN A 81 -11.86 0.33 4.57
C ASN A 81 -11.53 1.81 4.30
N TYR A 82 -10.90 2.10 3.17
CA TYR A 82 -10.57 3.47 2.78
C TYR A 82 -11.82 4.29 2.42
N LEU A 83 -12.80 3.69 1.73
CA LEU A 83 -14.09 4.34 1.47
C LEU A 83 -14.87 4.60 2.76
N ASP A 84 -14.88 3.65 3.69
CA ASP A 84 -15.52 3.81 4.99
C ASP A 84 -14.86 4.96 5.79
N LEU A 85 -13.52 5.08 5.72
CA LEU A 85 -12.78 6.19 6.34
C LEU A 85 -13.16 7.54 5.73
N TRP A 86 -13.26 7.61 4.40
CA TRP A 86 -13.67 8.84 3.72
C TRP A 86 -15.09 9.26 4.12
N GLN A 87 -16.01 8.29 4.20
CA GLN A 87 -17.37 8.55 4.64
C GLN A 87 -17.42 9.06 6.08
N ALA A 88 -16.69 8.42 7.00
CA ALA A 88 -16.60 8.82 8.39
C ALA A 88 -16.00 10.23 8.53
N THR A 89 -14.94 10.53 7.76
CA THR A 89 -14.29 11.85 7.76
C THR A 89 -15.21 12.93 7.23
N ALA A 90 -15.94 12.66 6.13
CA ALA A 90 -16.92 13.59 5.58
C ALA A 90 -18.05 13.89 6.58
N GLN A 91 -18.52 12.88 7.33
CA GLN A 91 -19.49 13.08 8.41
C GLN A 91 -18.93 13.97 9.53
N ARG A 92 -17.68 13.74 9.97
CA ARG A 92 -17.02 14.58 10.97
C ARG A 92 -16.85 16.02 10.53
N MET A 93 -16.49 16.25 9.26
CA MET A 93 -16.40 17.61 8.70
C MET A 93 -17.75 18.33 8.63
N GLN A 94 -18.86 17.59 8.59
CA GLN A 94 -20.23 18.13 8.70
C GLN A 94 -20.66 18.34 10.17
N GLY A 95 -19.76 18.16 11.15
CA GLY A 95 -20.06 18.29 12.57
C GLY A 95 -20.83 17.11 13.16
N LYS A 96 -20.94 15.99 12.45
CA LYS A 96 -21.54 14.75 12.99
C LYS A 96 -20.50 13.97 13.77
N GLU A 97 -20.94 13.33 14.85
CA GLU A 97 -20.09 12.34 15.53
C GLU A 97 -19.89 11.11 14.65
N SER A 98 -18.66 10.63 14.56
CA SER A 98 -18.32 9.36 13.92
C SER A 98 -17.25 8.68 14.76
N LYS A 99 -17.43 7.38 14.99
CA LYS A 99 -16.47 6.57 15.75
C LYS A 99 -15.23 6.29 14.89
N PRO A 100 -14.04 6.20 15.49
CA PRO A 100 -12.86 5.76 14.77
C PRO A 100 -13.07 4.34 14.23
N LEU A 101 -12.63 4.10 12.99
CA LEU A 101 -12.68 2.78 12.34
C LEU A 101 -11.61 1.86 12.91
N ILE A 102 -10.48 2.43 13.33
CA ILE A 102 -9.35 1.73 13.92
C ILE A 102 -8.76 2.56 15.05
N GLU A 103 -8.42 1.89 16.14
CA GLU A 103 -7.72 2.50 17.27
C GLU A 103 -6.25 2.08 17.30
N PRO A 104 -5.35 2.97 17.74
CA PRO A 104 -3.95 2.61 17.88
C PRO A 104 -3.78 1.52 18.96
N PRO A 105 -2.80 0.62 18.81
CA PRO A 105 -2.51 -0.40 19.81
C PRO A 105 -2.22 0.19 21.20
N PRO A 106 -2.52 -0.55 22.29
CA PRO A 106 -2.19 -0.09 23.64
C PRO A 106 -0.71 0.28 23.78
N GLY A 107 -0.44 1.49 24.26
CA GLY A 107 0.93 1.99 24.46
C GLY A 107 1.54 2.70 23.25
N ASP A 108 0.85 2.81 22.12
CA ASP A 108 1.29 3.62 20.98
C ASP A 108 1.28 5.12 21.32
N LYS A 109 2.46 5.72 21.38
CA LYS A 109 2.64 7.14 21.76
C LYS A 109 2.54 8.10 20.57
N ARG A 110 2.47 7.61 19.32
CA ARG A 110 2.50 8.43 18.10
C ARG A 110 1.32 9.39 18.00
N PHE A 111 0.17 9.02 18.55
CA PHE A 111 -1.09 9.75 18.45
C PHE A 111 -1.61 10.24 19.82
N LYS A 112 -0.71 10.52 20.76
CA LYS A 112 -1.06 10.86 22.15
C LYS A 112 -1.73 12.25 22.30
N ASP A 113 -1.40 13.19 21.41
CA ASP A 113 -1.97 14.55 21.45
C ASP A 113 -3.46 14.52 21.06
N GLU A 114 -4.30 15.21 21.84
CA GLU A 114 -5.75 15.25 21.67
C GLU A 114 -6.17 15.78 20.28
N LYS A 115 -5.34 16.61 19.64
CA LYS A 115 -5.60 17.10 18.27
C LYS A 115 -5.73 15.97 17.25
N TRP A 116 -5.08 14.83 17.48
CA TRP A 116 -5.21 13.64 16.63
C TRP A 116 -6.59 12.99 16.72
N ALA A 117 -7.37 13.27 17.77
CA ALA A 117 -8.72 12.78 17.95
C ALA A 117 -9.78 13.85 17.64
N GLU A 118 -9.50 15.12 17.93
CA GLU A 118 -10.47 16.22 17.78
C GLU A 118 -10.56 16.75 16.35
N ASN A 119 -9.42 16.96 15.70
CA ASN A 119 -9.36 17.56 14.37
C ASN A 119 -9.62 16.49 13.29
N ALA A 120 -10.65 16.68 12.47
CA ALA A 120 -11.04 15.70 11.45
C ALA A 120 -9.93 15.38 10.43
N VAL A 121 -9.08 16.35 10.08
CA VAL A 121 -7.95 16.13 9.16
C VAL A 121 -6.85 15.31 9.82
N PHE A 122 -6.52 15.61 11.07
CA PHE A 122 -5.49 14.86 11.80
C PHE A 122 -5.98 13.45 12.11
N ASP A 123 -7.24 13.29 12.50
CA ASP A 123 -7.86 11.98 12.70
C ASP A 123 -7.85 11.15 11.41
N PHE A 124 -8.12 11.75 10.26
CA PHE A 124 -8.00 11.08 8.95
C PHE A 124 -6.56 10.62 8.66
N ILE A 125 -5.55 11.45 8.92
CA ILE A 125 -4.14 11.07 8.73
C ILE A 125 -3.76 9.91 9.65
N LYS A 126 -4.16 9.97 10.93
CA LYS A 126 -3.93 8.88 11.89
C LYS A 126 -4.59 7.58 11.43
N GLN A 127 -5.88 7.63 11.09
CA GLN A 127 -6.64 6.43 10.73
C GLN A 127 -6.19 5.83 9.40
N SER A 128 -5.85 6.66 8.40
CA SER A 128 -5.29 6.16 7.13
C SER A 128 -3.96 5.45 7.34
N TYR A 129 -3.08 5.98 8.19
CA TYR A 129 -1.84 5.33 8.58
C TYR A 129 -2.09 3.99 9.28
N LEU A 130 -2.97 3.95 10.28
CA LEU A 130 -3.28 2.74 11.03
C LEU A 130 -3.90 1.66 10.13
N LEU A 131 -4.83 2.02 9.23
CA LEU A 131 -5.42 1.08 8.28
C LEU A 131 -4.39 0.52 7.30
N ALA A 132 -3.48 1.34 6.80
CA ALA A 132 -2.41 0.90 5.91
C ALA A 132 -1.46 -0.07 6.62
N ALA A 133 -1.03 0.26 7.84
CA ALA A 133 -0.16 -0.58 8.66
C ALA A 133 -0.84 -1.93 8.99
N ASP A 134 -2.10 -1.91 9.44
CA ASP A 134 -2.86 -3.12 9.74
C ASP A 134 -3.06 -3.99 8.49
N SER A 135 -3.36 -3.38 7.33
CA SER A 135 -3.54 -4.11 6.07
C SER A 135 -2.26 -4.79 5.61
N LEU A 136 -1.11 -4.11 5.74
CA LEU A 136 0.20 -4.70 5.41
C LEU A 136 0.56 -5.83 6.37
N GLN A 137 0.40 -5.62 7.69
CA GLN A 137 0.70 -6.64 8.69
C GLN A 137 -0.23 -7.85 8.57
N GLY A 138 -1.51 -7.62 8.29
CA GLY A 138 -2.52 -8.64 8.04
C GLY A 138 -2.26 -9.43 6.76
N LEU A 139 -1.75 -8.79 5.70
CA LEU A 139 -1.30 -9.47 4.48
C LEU A 139 -0.17 -10.46 4.79
N VAL A 140 0.86 -10.03 5.53
CA VAL A 140 1.99 -10.87 5.93
C VAL A 140 1.55 -12.06 6.78
N HIS A 141 0.61 -11.86 7.71
CA HIS A 141 0.07 -12.94 8.56
C HIS A 141 -0.77 -13.98 7.80
N LYS A 142 -1.43 -13.57 6.71
CA LYS A 142 -2.35 -14.44 5.96
C LYS A 142 -1.66 -15.26 4.88
N VAL A 143 -0.38 -14.99 4.57
CA VAL A 143 0.36 -15.76 3.57
C VAL A 143 0.59 -17.19 4.07
N GLU A 144 -0.25 -18.11 3.59
CA GLU A 144 -0.14 -19.53 3.91
C GLU A 144 1.20 -20.12 3.47
N GLY A 145 1.85 -20.84 4.39
CA GLY A 145 3.10 -21.55 4.13
C GLY A 145 4.35 -20.67 4.08
N LEU A 146 4.31 -19.47 4.67
CA LEU A 146 5.50 -18.72 5.06
C LEU A 146 6.03 -19.26 6.40
N ASP A 147 7.33 -19.54 6.49
CA ASP A 147 7.95 -19.97 7.75
C ASP A 147 7.86 -18.85 8.81
N ASP A 148 7.62 -19.23 10.07
CA ASP A 148 7.47 -18.30 11.20
C ASP A 148 8.65 -17.33 11.35
N LYS A 149 9.87 -17.77 11.02
CA LYS A 149 11.08 -16.94 11.12
C LYS A 149 11.14 -15.90 9.99
N THR A 150 10.73 -16.26 8.77
CA THR A 150 10.57 -15.32 7.66
C THR A 150 9.41 -14.36 7.91
N ALA A 151 8.27 -14.83 8.42
CA ALA A 151 7.12 -13.98 8.78
C ALA A 151 7.48 -12.90 9.80
N ARG A 152 8.20 -13.27 10.88
CA ARG A 152 8.67 -12.30 11.89
C ARG A 152 9.65 -11.28 11.34
N LYS A 153 10.54 -11.68 10.41
CA LYS A 153 11.46 -10.74 9.75
C LYS A 153 10.70 -9.73 8.90
N VAL A 154 9.78 -10.21 8.06
CA VAL A 154 8.95 -9.32 7.24
C VAL A 154 8.14 -8.38 8.13
N GLN A 155 7.53 -8.88 9.21
CA GLN A 155 6.80 -8.07 10.18
C GLN A 155 7.69 -7.02 10.87
N PHE A 156 8.93 -7.35 11.20
CA PHE A 156 9.84 -6.36 11.79
C PHE A 156 10.15 -5.19 10.85
N TYR A 157 10.15 -5.45 9.54
CA TYR A 157 10.46 -4.45 8.50
C TYR A 157 9.21 -3.80 7.87
N THR A 158 8.00 -4.12 8.33
CA THR A 158 6.72 -3.63 7.76
C THR A 158 5.82 -3.06 8.85
#